data_AF-A0A193QLR0-F1
#
_entry.id   AF-A0A193QLR0-F1
#
_cell.length_a   1.000
_cell.length_b   1.000
_cell.length_c   1.000
_cell.angle_alpha   90.00
_cell.angle_beta   90.00
_cell.angle_gamma   90.00
#
_symmetry.space_group_name_H-M   'P 1'
#
loop_
_entity.id
_entity.type
_entity.pdbx_description
1 polymer ?
#
loop_
_entity_poly.entity_id
_entity_poly.type
_entity_poly.pdbx_seq_one_letter_code
_entity_poly.pdbx_strand_id
1 'polypeptide(L)' 'MISFECIPISTYCKNTGENIEAINKRIQRGLCREGVQVLKIDGVKERWIDLSEVCKWARKNNVANYRAESR' A
#
# COMPACT_ATOMS: atom_id res chain seq x y z
N MET A 1 -8.90 10.32 -19.02
CA MET A 1 -9.34 9.41 -17.95
C MET A 1 -8.64 9.87 -16.69
N ILE A 2 -9.36 10.28 -15.66
CA ILE A 2 -8.77 10.75 -14.40
C ILE A 2 -8.42 9.50 -13.58
N SER A 3 -7.13 9.23 -13.33
CA SER A 3 -6.75 8.25 -12.30
C SER A 3 -6.85 8.92 -10.94
N PHE A 4 -7.51 8.25 -10.01
CA PHE A 4 -7.42 8.62 -8.61
C PHE A 4 -6.08 8.12 -8.10
N GLU A 5 -5.17 9.03 -7.77
CA GLU A 5 -3.85 8.67 -7.24
C GLU A 5 -3.94 8.21 -5.77
N CYS A 6 -4.95 8.68 -5.05
CA CYS A 6 -5.21 8.31 -3.66
C CYS A 6 -6.66 7.88 -3.46
N ILE A 7 -6.88 6.83 -2.68
CA ILE A 7 -8.23 6.33 -2.34
C ILE A 7 -8.33 5.95 -0.85
N PRO A 8 -9.53 5.96 -0.24
CA PRO A 8 -9.72 5.47 1.12
C PRO A 8 -9.30 3.99 1.27
N ILE A 9 -8.75 3.61 2.42
CA ILE A 9 -8.28 2.24 2.66
C ILE A 9 -9.41 1.20 2.51
N SER A 10 -10.63 1.53 2.89
CA SER A 10 -11.83 0.70 2.70
C SER A 10 -12.11 0.44 1.23
N THR A 11 -11.95 1.44 0.37
CA THR A 11 -12.11 1.31 -1.09
C THR A 11 -10.99 0.46 -1.67
N TYR A 12 -9.75 0.68 -1.24
CA TYR A 12 -8.61 -0.14 -1.66
C TYR A 12 -8.81 -1.62 -1.29
N CYS A 13 -9.17 -1.90 -0.03
CA CYS A 13 -9.46 -3.25 0.45
C CYS A 13 -10.59 -3.91 -0.36
N LYS A 14 -11.69 -3.19 -0.58
CA LYS A 14 -12.83 -3.69 -1.37
C LYS A 14 -12.40 -4.07 -2.79
N ASN A 15 -11.57 -3.25 -3.44
CA ASN A 15 -11.18 -3.45 -4.83
C ASN A 15 -10.09 -4.51 -5.02
N THR A 16 -9.23 -4.72 -4.01
CA THR A 16 -8.10 -5.65 -4.08
C THR A 16 -8.36 -6.99 -3.41
N GLY A 17 -9.41 -7.11 -2.60
CA GLY A 17 -9.66 -8.27 -1.74
C GLY A 17 -8.75 -8.32 -0.51
N GLU A 18 -7.94 -7.29 -0.28
CA GLU A 18 -7.15 -7.17 0.94
C GLU A 18 -8.01 -6.80 2.15
N ASN A 19 -7.50 -7.09 3.34
CA ASN A 19 -8.11 -6.62 4.60
C ASN A 19 -7.23 -5.59 5.30
N ILE A 20 -7.86 -4.72 6.10
CA ILE A 20 -7.17 -3.65 6.84
C ILE A 20 -6.10 -4.21 7.78
N GLU A 21 -6.34 -5.40 8.35
CA GLU A 21 -5.40 -6.05 9.26
C GLU A 21 -4.10 -6.47 8.56
N ALA A 22 -4.17 -6.94 7.31
CA ALA A 22 -3.02 -7.30 6.49
C ALA A 22 -2.19 -6.07 6.16
N ILE A 23 -2.85 -4.95 5.83
CA ILE A 23 -2.17 -3.67 5.61
C ILE A 23 -1.48 -3.22 6.90
N ASN A 24 -2.15 -3.30 8.06
CA ASN A 24 -1.54 -3.00 9.35
C ASN A 24 -0.33 -3.89 9.67
N LYS A 25 -0.42 -5.19 9.40
CA LYS A 25 0.71 -6.12 9.56
C LYS A 25 1.88 -5.75 8.67
N ARG A 26 1.64 -5.31 7.43
CA ARG A 26 2.70 -4.82 6.53
C ARG A 26 3.33 -3.53 7.06
N ILE A 27 2.54 -2.62 7.64
CA ILE A 27 3.05 -1.42 8.31
C ILE A 27 3.93 -1.78 9.49
N GLN A 28 3.44 -2.65 10.39
CA GLN A 28 4.19 -3.10 11.57
C GLN A 28 5.51 -3.79 11.21
N ARG A 29 5.53 -4.56 10.11
CA ARG A 29 6.73 -5.22 9.58
C ARG A 29 7.65 -4.28 8.80
N GLY A 30 7.30 -3.00 8.64
CA GLY A 30 8.05 -2.01 7.86
C GLY A 30 8.06 -2.25 6.35
N LEU A 31 7.20 -3.15 5.85
CA LEU A 31 7.05 -3.46 4.43
C LEU A 31 6.27 -2.34 3.73
N CYS A 32 5.21 -1.86 4.36
CA CYS A 32 4.42 -0.69 3.96
C CYS A 32 4.66 0.43 4.99
N ARG A 33 4.55 1.70 4.61
CA ARG A 33 4.86 2.81 5.53
C ARG A 33 3.75 3.85 5.57
N GLU A 34 3.41 4.28 6.79
CA GLU A 34 2.61 5.48 6.99
C GLU A 34 3.41 6.71 6.53
N GLY A 35 2.73 7.66 5.89
CA GLY A 35 3.33 8.83 5.24
C GLY A 35 3.91 8.57 3.84
N VAL A 36 3.89 7.33 3.35
CA VAL A 36 4.33 6.98 1.98
C VAL A 36 3.21 6.26 1.23
N GLN A 37 3.01 4.96 1.47
CA GLN A 37 1.93 4.21 0.84
C GLN A 37 0.58 4.45 1.53
N VAL A 38 0.60 4.66 2.85
CA VAL A 38 -0.60 4.88 3.66
C VAL A 38 -0.57 6.29 4.23
N LEU A 39 -1.55 7.10 3.89
CA LEU A 39 -1.62 8.51 4.25
C LEU A 39 -2.63 8.73 5.38
N LYS A 40 -2.19 9.38 6.46
CA LYS A 40 -3.08 9.92 7.49
C LYS A 40 -3.31 11.39 7.17
N ILE A 41 -4.53 11.71 6.74
CA ILE A 41 -4.92 13.06 6.34
C ILE A 41 -5.52 13.76 7.56
N ASP A 42 -5.09 14.99 7.82
CA ASP A 42 -5.62 15.77 8.95
C ASP A 42 -7.12 16.02 8.79
N GLY A 43 -7.86 15.92 9.90
CA GLY A 43 -9.32 16.02 9.91
C GLY A 43 -10.08 14.83 9.28
N VAL A 44 -9.40 13.83 8.69
CA VAL A 44 -10.03 12.65 8.10
C VAL A 44 -9.84 11.44 9.00
N LYS A 45 -10.94 10.81 9.40
CA LYS A 45 -10.93 9.64 10.29
C LYS A 45 -10.23 8.43 9.68
N GLU A 46 -10.46 8.20 8.40
CA GLU A 46 -9.94 7.04 7.68
C GLU A 46 -8.59 7.33 7.02
N ARG A 47 -7.69 6.34 6.99
CA ARG A 47 -6.43 6.43 6.24
C ARG A 47 -6.67 6.22 4.75
N TRP A 48 -5.84 6.86 3.95
CA TRP A 48 -5.86 6.76 2.50
C TRP A 48 -4.66 5.94 2.00
N ILE A 49 -4.79 5.40 0.79
CA ILE A 49 -3.74 4.66 0.11
C ILE A 49 -3.31 5.47 -1.10
N ASP A 50 -2.02 5.78 -1.20
CA ASP A 50 -1.39 6.31 -2.41
C ASP A 50 -1.09 5.15 -3.36
N LEU A 51 -1.87 5.04 -4.43
CA LEU A 51 -1.75 3.96 -5.40
C LEU A 51 -0.44 4.02 -6.17
N SER A 52 0.09 5.22 -6.42
CA SER A 52 1.35 5.41 -7.13
C SER A 52 2.52 4.84 -6.33
N GLU A 53 2.56 5.10 -5.02
CA GLU A 53 3.59 4.61 -4.10
C GLU A 53 3.43 3.11 -3.83
N VAL A 54 2.20 2.60 -3.76
CA VAL A 54 1.94 1.15 -3.70
C VAL A 54 2.45 0.46 -4.95
N CYS A 55 2.23 1.00 -6.15
CA CYS A 55 2.74 0.43 -7.40
C CYS A 55 4.28 0.43 -7.44
N LYS A 56 4.92 1.52 -7.04
CA LYS A 56 6.40 1.59 -6.93
C LYS A 56 6.93 0.55 -5.95
N TRP A 57 6.28 0.44 -4.79
CA TRP A 57 6.60 -0.56 -3.77
C TRP A 57 6.47 -1.99 -4.30
N ALA A 58 5.35 -2.33 -4.94
CA ALA A 58 5.10 -3.66 -5.48
C ALA A 58 6.17 -4.05 -6.51
N ARG A 59 6.50 -3.14 -7.44
CA ARG A 59 7.55 -3.37 -8.45
C ARG A 59 8.93 -3.57 -7.82
N LYS A 60 9.28 -2.77 -6.80
CA LYS A 60 10.55 -2.88 -6.08
C LYS A 60 10.68 -4.23 -5.37
N ASN A 61 9.62 -4.69 -4.71
CA ASN A 61 9.64 -5.94 -3.94
C ASN A 61 9.45 -7.19 -4.81
N ASN A 62 8.86 -7.06 -6.00
CA ASN A 62 8.79 -8.16 -6.97
C ASN A 62 10.21 -8.63 -7.38
N VAL A 63 11.15 -7.71 -7.58
CA VAL A 63 12.53 -8.04 -7.97
C VAL A 63 13.35 -8.67 -6.82
N ALA A 64 12.98 -8.42 -5.57
CA ALA A 64 13.69 -8.97 -4.42
C ALA A 64 13.58 -10.50 -4.33
N ASN A 65 12.43 -11.08 -4.72
CA ASN A 65 12.24 -12.52 -4.71
C ASN A 65 13.05 -13.24 -5.80
N TYR A 66 13.16 -12.67 -7.00
CA TYR A 66 13.95 -13.26 -8.09
C TYR A 66 15.45 -13.40 -7.75
N ARG A 67 16.03 -12.48 -6.96
CA ARG A 67 17.45 -12.54 -6.58
C ARG A 67 17.75 -13.54 -5.46
N ALA A 68 16.76 -13.91 -4.65
CA ALA A 68 16.91 -14.89 -3.58
C ALA A 68 16.80 -16.34 -4.09
N GLU A 69 16.01 -16.56 -5.15
CA GLU A 69 15.83 -17.88 -5.79
C GLU A 69 16.89 -18.21 -6.84
N SER A 70 17.74 -17.25 -7.21
CA SER A 70 18.82 -17.40 -8.20
C SER A 70 20.21 -17.62 -7.59
N ARG A 71 20.29 -17.98 -6.30
CA ARG A 71 21.53 -18.33 -5.58
C ARG A 71 21.44 -19.74 -5.02
#